data_AF-A0A2K1E943-F1
#
_entry.id   AF-A0A2K1E943-F1
#
_cell.length_a   1.000
_cell.length_b   1.000
_cell.length_c   1.000
_cell.angle_alpha   90.00
_cell.angle_beta   90.00
_cell.angle_gamma   90.00
#
_symmetry.space_group_name_H-M   'P 1'
#
loop_
_entity.id
_entity.type
_entity.pdbx_description
1 polymer ?
#
loop_
_entity_poly.entity_id
_entity_poly.type
_entity_poly.pdbx_seq_one_letter_code
_entity_poly.pdbx_strand_id
1 'polypeptide(L)'
;MSKRRSKTFLTDWIRRHMPTREQMAENKYLQPIAHRFLTPELWRFTRRSVPRGVALGIFAGFIIPVGQIFLAAFMSLPARANVPLSALVTFITNPLTFPFWAVVANKLGVFILKVDLAATGGAAQDEMTSGRWSWFVNLFEGVGVTVLVTIFGFVVLAIVGASIGYVLASIGWRIIVARKRKRRLRAMERRLEERLSKDGEA
;
A
#
# COMPACT_ATOMS: atom_id res chain seq x y z
N MET A 1 -20.14 -6.32 29.33
CA MET A 1 -18.70 -6.51 29.64
C MET A 1 -17.90 -6.55 28.34
N SER A 2 -17.03 -5.55 28.12
CA SER A 2 -16.31 -5.30 26.85
C SER A 2 -15.20 -6.33 26.56
N LYS A 3 -15.32 -7.11 25.48
CA LYS A 3 -14.26 -7.99 24.94
C LYS A 3 -13.03 -7.17 24.58
N ARG A 4 -11.92 -7.33 25.32
CA ARG A 4 -10.61 -6.75 24.99
C ARG A 4 -10.11 -7.32 23.65
N ARG A 5 -10.24 -6.56 22.55
CA ARG A 5 -9.57 -6.86 21.27
C ARG A 5 -8.05 -6.86 21.48
N SER A 6 -7.41 -7.99 21.20
CA SER A 6 -5.97 -8.21 21.28
C SER A 6 -5.19 -7.16 20.47
N LYS A 7 -4.18 -6.57 21.11
CA LYS A 7 -3.38 -5.43 20.61
C LYS A 7 -2.27 -5.84 19.64
N THR A 8 -2.16 -7.12 19.31
CA THR A 8 -1.33 -7.66 18.22
C THR A 8 -2.16 -8.25 17.10
N PHE A 9 -3.50 -8.24 17.19
CA PHE A 9 -4.36 -8.91 16.22
C PHE A 9 -4.04 -8.54 14.77
N LEU A 10 -3.86 -7.26 14.42
CA LEU A 10 -3.55 -6.87 13.05
C LEU A 10 -2.15 -7.36 12.60
N THR A 11 -1.13 -7.23 13.46
CA THR A 11 0.24 -7.66 13.16
C THR A 11 0.38 -9.18 13.13
N ASP A 12 -0.33 -9.88 14.01
CA ASP A 12 -0.39 -11.34 14.08
C ASP A 12 -1.27 -11.90 12.96
N TRP A 13 -2.35 -11.23 12.58
CA TRP A 13 -3.19 -11.58 11.45
C TRP A 13 -2.42 -11.40 10.13
N ILE A 14 -1.71 -10.28 9.98
CA ILE A 14 -0.78 -10.04 8.87
C ILE A 14 0.35 -11.08 8.86
N ARG A 15 0.93 -11.44 10.01
CA ARG A 15 1.96 -12.51 10.11
C ARG A 15 1.43 -13.90 9.81
N ARG A 16 0.19 -14.23 10.21
CA ARG A 16 -0.44 -15.55 10.02
C ARG A 16 -0.93 -15.78 8.60
N HIS A 17 -1.31 -14.73 7.88
CA HIS A 17 -1.73 -14.80 6.48
C HIS A 17 -0.60 -14.46 5.49
N MET A 18 0.60 -14.17 5.99
CA MET A 18 1.78 -14.00 5.14
C MET A 18 2.32 -15.38 4.78
N PRO A 19 2.48 -15.70 3.49
CA PRO A 19 3.24 -16.88 3.10
C PRO A 19 4.66 -16.76 3.66
N THR A 20 5.10 -17.80 4.37
CA THR A 20 6.43 -17.84 4.99
C THR A 20 7.52 -17.85 3.93
N ARG A 21 8.73 -17.42 4.32
CA ARG A 21 9.92 -17.39 3.45
C ARG A 21 10.14 -18.73 2.75
N GLU A 22 9.89 -19.81 3.47
CA GLU A 22 10.03 -21.19 3.02
C GLU A 22 8.95 -21.54 1.96
N GLN A 23 7.70 -21.14 2.16
CA GLN A 23 6.58 -21.40 1.24
C GLN A 23 6.72 -20.65 -0.09
N MET A 24 7.29 -19.44 -0.08
CA MET A 24 7.58 -18.71 -1.33
C MET A 24 8.80 -19.24 -2.08
N ALA A 25 9.76 -19.88 -1.37
CA ALA A 25 10.94 -20.49 -1.97
C ALA A 25 10.64 -21.83 -2.66
N GLU A 26 9.60 -22.55 -2.23
CA GLU A 26 9.14 -23.80 -2.84
C GLU A 26 8.35 -23.61 -4.15
N ASN A 27 7.87 -22.40 -4.45
CA ASN A 27 7.10 -22.16 -5.65
C ASN A 27 8.00 -22.01 -6.90
N LYS A 28 7.90 -22.96 -7.83
CA LYS A 28 8.74 -23.09 -9.04
C LYS A 28 8.80 -21.82 -9.91
N TYR A 29 7.75 -20.99 -9.87
CA TYR A 29 7.68 -19.72 -10.61
C TYR A 29 8.37 -18.55 -9.89
N LEU A 30 8.51 -18.60 -8.56
CA LEU A 30 9.14 -17.55 -7.75
C LEU A 30 10.62 -17.80 -7.49
N GLN A 31 11.09 -19.05 -7.63
CA GLN A 31 12.48 -19.47 -7.44
C GLN A 31 13.54 -18.59 -8.15
N PRO A 32 13.37 -18.18 -9.43
CA PRO A 32 14.40 -17.42 -10.14
C PRO A 32 14.69 -16.04 -9.51
N ILE A 33 13.68 -15.43 -8.88
CA ILE A 33 13.75 -14.06 -8.35
C ILE A 33 13.76 -14.04 -6.80
N ALA A 34 13.53 -15.20 -6.18
CA ALA A 34 13.48 -15.39 -4.74
C ALA A 34 14.74 -14.87 -4.03
N HIS A 35 15.93 -15.09 -4.59
CA HIS A 35 17.18 -14.64 -3.97
C HIS A 35 17.28 -13.11 -3.78
N ARG A 36 16.63 -12.31 -4.64
CA ARG A 36 16.55 -10.83 -4.51
C ARG A 36 15.44 -10.40 -3.54
N PHE A 37 14.31 -11.12 -3.52
CA PHE A 37 13.15 -10.79 -2.69
C PHE A 37 13.19 -11.35 -1.27
N LEU A 38 14.04 -12.33 -0.98
CA LEU A 38 14.18 -12.97 0.35
C LEU A 38 15.21 -12.28 1.26
N THR A 39 15.73 -11.13 0.87
CA THR A 39 16.67 -10.37 1.71
C THR A 39 15.97 -9.96 3.02
N PRO A 40 16.51 -10.29 4.21
CA PRO A 40 15.84 -10.07 5.49
C PRO A 40 15.38 -8.62 5.73
N GLU A 41 16.06 -7.65 5.13
CA GLU A 41 15.75 -6.22 5.23
C GLU A 41 14.40 -5.86 4.63
N LEU A 42 14.00 -6.51 3.52
CA LEU A 42 12.73 -6.28 2.82
C LEU A 42 11.54 -6.88 3.57
N TRP A 43 11.80 -7.74 4.57
CA TRP A 43 10.79 -8.39 5.41
C TRP A 43 10.67 -7.75 6.78
N ARG A 44 11.62 -6.88 7.16
CA ARG A 44 11.58 -6.18 8.45
C ARG A 44 10.52 -5.09 8.44
N PHE A 45 9.62 -5.17 9.42
CA PHE A 45 8.63 -4.14 9.69
C PHE A 45 9.27 -2.99 10.47
N THR A 46 9.69 -1.93 9.77
CA THR A 46 10.33 -0.76 10.37
C THR A 46 9.53 0.52 10.09
N ARG A 47 9.83 1.59 10.83
CA ARG A 47 9.17 2.90 10.67
C ARG A 47 9.35 3.52 9.28
N ARG A 48 10.37 3.09 8.53
CA ARG A 48 10.67 3.60 7.18
C ARG A 48 10.20 2.64 6.09
N SER A 49 10.28 1.33 6.31
CA SER A 49 9.90 0.32 5.31
C SER A 49 8.39 0.14 5.19
N VAL A 50 7.64 0.23 6.29
CA VAL A 50 6.18 0.01 6.28
C VAL A 50 5.43 1.07 5.49
N PRO A 51 5.62 2.39 5.72
CA PRO A 51 4.89 3.40 4.96
C PRO A 51 5.22 3.38 3.46
N ARG A 52 6.48 3.11 3.12
CA ARG A 52 6.92 2.95 1.72
C ARG A 52 6.25 1.74 1.07
N GLY A 53 6.18 0.60 1.78
CA GLY A 53 5.52 -0.60 1.27
C GLY A 53 4.03 -0.38 1.01
N VAL A 54 3.32 0.31 1.91
CA VAL A 54 1.91 0.66 1.69
C VAL A 54 1.75 1.58 0.48
N ALA A 55 2.56 2.63 0.38
CA ALA A 55 2.48 3.57 -0.73
C ALA A 55 2.72 2.90 -2.09
N LEU A 56 3.77 2.09 -2.20
CA LEU A 56 4.11 1.39 -3.45
C LEU A 56 3.11 0.30 -3.80
N GLY A 57 2.53 -0.39 -2.82
CA GLY A 57 1.46 -1.35 -3.05
C GLY A 57 0.19 -0.71 -3.59
N ILE A 58 -0.22 0.44 -3.03
CA ILE A 58 -1.37 1.20 -3.54
C ILE A 58 -1.10 1.71 -4.95
N PHE A 59 0.08 2.28 -5.16
CA PHE A 59 0.49 2.79 -6.46
C PHE A 59 0.45 1.70 -7.54
N ALA A 60 1.16 0.59 -7.31
CA ALA A 60 1.19 -0.52 -8.25
C ALA A 60 -0.20 -1.15 -8.44
N GLY A 61 -1.01 -1.20 -7.39
CA GLY A 61 -2.36 -1.76 -7.41
C GLY A 61 -3.32 -1.03 -8.35
N PHE A 62 -3.18 0.29 -8.46
CA PHE A 62 -4.01 1.11 -9.34
C PHE A 62 -3.42 1.32 -10.74
N ILE A 63 -2.10 1.18 -10.92
CA ILE A 63 -1.44 1.41 -12.22
C ILE A 63 -1.50 0.20 -13.15
N ILE A 64 -1.34 -1.03 -12.63
CA ILE A 64 -1.31 -2.24 -13.47
C ILE A 64 -2.30 -3.28 -12.93
N PRO A 65 -3.39 -3.61 -13.65
CA PRO A 65 -4.35 -4.62 -13.17
C PRO A 65 -3.76 -6.05 -13.14
N VAL A 66 -2.86 -6.39 -14.07
CA VAL A 66 -2.24 -7.74 -14.16
C VAL A 66 -0.72 -7.62 -13.97
N GLY A 67 -0.20 -8.22 -12.90
CA GLY A 67 1.23 -8.14 -12.58
C GLY A 67 1.60 -7.01 -11.60
N GLN A 68 0.61 -6.33 -11.00
CA GLN A 68 0.80 -5.37 -9.90
C GLN A 68 1.74 -5.85 -8.80
N ILE A 69 1.70 -7.15 -8.46
CA ILE A 69 2.57 -7.74 -7.43
C ILE A 69 4.04 -7.64 -7.85
N PHE A 70 4.35 -7.93 -9.12
CA PHE A 70 5.71 -7.82 -9.64
C PHE A 70 6.17 -6.37 -9.65
N LEU A 71 5.35 -5.45 -10.15
CA LEU A 71 5.67 -4.01 -10.14
C LEU A 71 5.93 -3.52 -8.71
N ALA A 72 5.04 -3.84 -7.77
CA ALA A 72 5.17 -3.48 -6.36
C ALA A 72 6.47 -4.03 -5.76
N ALA A 73 6.80 -5.29 -6.06
CA ALA A 73 8.00 -5.94 -5.57
C ALA A 73 9.27 -5.29 -6.16
N PHE A 74 9.30 -5.04 -7.47
CA PHE A 74 10.42 -4.37 -8.13
C PHE A 74 10.63 -2.94 -7.63
N MET A 75 9.58 -2.14 -7.50
CA MET A 75 9.65 -0.79 -6.95
C MET A 75 10.10 -0.78 -5.48
N SER A 76 9.78 -1.85 -4.74
CA SER A 76 10.17 -1.96 -3.33
C SER A 76 11.67 -2.17 -3.12
N LEU A 77 12.39 -2.71 -4.11
CA LEU A 77 13.84 -2.92 -4.04
C LEU A 77 14.62 -1.60 -3.90
N PRO A 78 14.56 -0.63 -4.86
CA PRO A 78 15.28 0.63 -4.73
C PRO A 78 14.75 1.50 -3.58
N ALA A 79 13.44 1.43 -3.30
CA ALA A 79 12.84 2.19 -2.21
C ALA A 79 13.16 1.66 -0.81
N ARG A 80 13.79 0.47 -0.71
CA ARG A 80 13.98 -0.29 0.52
C ARG A 80 12.68 -0.43 1.32
N ALA A 81 11.59 -0.72 0.61
CA ALA A 81 10.26 -0.89 1.16
C ALA A 81 10.04 -2.32 1.63
N ASN A 82 9.00 -2.54 2.43
CA ASN A 82 8.64 -3.90 2.85
C ASN A 82 7.93 -4.62 1.69
N VAL A 83 8.63 -5.54 1.02
CA VAL A 83 8.14 -6.22 -0.20
C VAL A 83 6.87 -7.02 0.05
N PRO A 84 6.79 -7.89 1.08
CA PRO A 84 5.57 -8.63 1.36
C PRO A 84 4.38 -7.72 1.62
N LEU A 85 4.59 -6.65 2.39
CA LEU A 85 3.53 -5.68 2.65
C LEU A 85 3.09 -4.96 1.37
N SER A 86 4.04 -4.57 0.51
CA SER A 86 3.73 -3.93 -0.77
C SER A 86 2.88 -4.85 -1.65
N ALA A 87 3.26 -6.12 -1.78
CA ALA A 87 2.49 -7.13 -2.52
C ALA A 87 1.11 -7.40 -1.90
N LEU A 88 0.99 -7.42 -0.58
CA LEU A 88 -0.31 -7.58 0.08
C LEU A 88 -1.24 -6.39 -0.19
N VAL A 89 -0.69 -5.18 -0.22
CA VAL A 89 -1.49 -3.96 -0.43
C VAL A 89 -2.01 -3.85 -1.87
N THR A 90 -1.36 -4.49 -2.87
CA THR A 90 -1.90 -4.51 -4.24
C THR A 90 -3.26 -5.22 -4.32
N PHE A 91 -3.63 -6.08 -3.37
CA PHE A 91 -4.93 -6.75 -3.36
C PHE A 91 -6.12 -5.81 -3.06
N ILE A 92 -5.88 -4.50 -2.90
CA ILE A 92 -6.92 -3.48 -2.84
C ILE A 92 -7.79 -3.45 -4.12
N THR A 93 -7.19 -3.81 -5.27
CA THR A 93 -7.81 -3.94 -6.60
C THR A 93 -7.97 -5.41 -6.97
N ASN A 94 -8.80 -6.14 -6.21
CA ASN A 94 -9.16 -7.52 -6.52
C ASN A 94 -10.39 -7.57 -7.45
N PRO A 95 -10.70 -8.71 -8.12
CA PRO A 95 -11.81 -8.79 -9.07
C PRO A 95 -13.17 -8.33 -8.51
N LEU A 96 -13.38 -8.46 -7.20
CA LEU A 96 -14.60 -8.01 -6.53
C LEU A 96 -14.61 -6.48 -6.30
N THR A 97 -13.47 -5.88 -5.95
CA THR A 97 -13.37 -4.44 -5.69
C THR A 97 -13.04 -3.62 -6.93
N PHE A 98 -12.53 -4.24 -8.00
CA PHE A 98 -12.13 -3.55 -9.22
C PHE A 98 -13.29 -2.77 -9.88
N PRO A 99 -14.51 -3.33 -10.04
CA PRO A 99 -15.64 -2.57 -10.60
C PRO A 99 -15.97 -1.32 -9.79
N PHE A 100 -15.89 -1.41 -8.46
CA PHE A 100 -16.08 -0.26 -7.57
C PHE A 100 -15.03 0.82 -7.84
N TRP A 101 -13.75 0.45 -7.90
CA TRP A 101 -12.67 1.38 -8.18
C TRP A 101 -12.74 1.98 -9.59
N ALA A 102 -13.19 1.22 -10.59
CA ALA A 102 -13.39 1.72 -11.95
C ALA A 102 -14.45 2.82 -12.00
N VAL A 103 -15.56 2.67 -11.27
CA VAL A 103 -16.59 3.72 -11.15
C VAL A 103 -16.04 4.95 -10.44
N VAL A 104 -15.27 4.77 -9.35
CA VAL A 104 -14.63 5.88 -8.63
C VAL A 104 -13.64 6.60 -9.54
N ALA A 105 -12.78 5.86 -10.25
CA ALA A 105 -11.81 6.41 -11.19
C ALA A 105 -12.49 7.19 -12.31
N ASN A 106 -13.55 6.65 -12.91
CA ASN A 106 -14.30 7.36 -13.94
C ASN A 106 -14.89 8.68 -13.43
N LYS A 107 -15.58 8.66 -12.29
CA LYS A 107 -16.16 9.87 -11.70
C LYS A 107 -15.10 10.91 -11.37
N LEU A 108 -13.95 10.45 -10.86
CA LEU A 108 -12.84 11.31 -10.48
C LEU A 108 -12.15 11.91 -11.71
N GLY A 109 -11.96 11.14 -12.77
CA GLY A 109 -11.45 11.62 -14.05
C GLY A 109 -12.38 12.65 -14.70
N VAL A 110 -13.69 12.36 -14.77
CA VAL A 110 -14.69 13.30 -15.30
C VAL A 110 -14.72 14.59 -14.47
N PHE A 111 -14.63 14.47 -13.15
CA PHE A 111 -14.61 15.63 -12.25
C PHE A 111 -13.38 16.51 -12.50
N ILE A 112 -12.19 15.93 -12.59
CA ILE A 112 -10.95 16.69 -12.84
C ILE A 112 -10.99 17.37 -14.21
N LEU A 113 -11.46 16.68 -15.25
CA LEU A 113 -11.57 17.26 -16.59
C LEU A 113 -12.61 18.39 -16.65
N LYS A 114 -13.71 18.30 -15.89
CA LYS A 114 -14.67 19.41 -15.74
C LYS A 114 -14.07 20.62 -15.03
N VAL A 115 -13.29 20.39 -13.98
CA VAL A 115 -12.59 21.46 -13.27
C VAL A 115 -11.55 22.11 -14.18
N ASP A 116 -10.80 21.32 -14.96
CA ASP A 116 -9.85 21.83 -15.95
C ASP A 116 -10.55 22.66 -17.02
N LEU A 117 -11.67 22.18 -17.58
CA LEU A 117 -12.46 22.96 -18.54
C LEU A 117 -12.88 24.34 -17.97
N ALA A 118 -13.26 24.38 -16.70
CA ALA A 118 -13.66 25.63 -16.04
C ALA A 118 -12.48 26.54 -15.66
N ALA A 119 -11.30 25.97 -15.38
CA ALA A 119 -10.16 26.71 -14.84
C ALA A 119 -9.13 27.12 -15.90
N THR A 120 -8.92 26.29 -16.92
CA THR A 120 -7.86 26.45 -17.94
C THR A 120 -8.43 26.53 -19.36
N GLY A 121 -9.75 26.48 -19.52
CA GLY A 121 -10.41 26.41 -20.83
C GLY A 121 -10.36 25.01 -21.46
N GLY A 122 -9.95 23.99 -20.70
CA GLY A 122 -9.91 22.60 -21.16
C GLY A 122 -8.54 22.17 -21.67
N ALA A 123 -7.45 22.79 -21.22
CA ALA A 123 -6.10 22.46 -21.70
C ALA A 123 -5.73 20.99 -21.49
N ALA A 124 -6.14 20.36 -20.39
CA ALA A 124 -5.88 18.93 -20.15
C ALA A 124 -6.80 18.03 -20.99
N GLN A 125 -8.05 18.47 -21.22
CA GLN A 125 -8.97 17.78 -22.13
C GLN A 125 -8.44 17.86 -23.57
N ASP A 126 -8.04 19.04 -24.01
CA ASP A 126 -7.43 19.31 -25.30
C ASP A 126 -6.11 18.56 -25.44
N GLU A 127 -5.24 18.48 -24.42
CA GLU A 127 -4.03 17.65 -24.50
C GLU A 127 -4.35 16.16 -24.70
N MET A 128 -5.39 15.64 -24.06
CA MET A 128 -5.87 14.26 -24.29
C MET A 128 -6.39 14.05 -25.73
N THR A 129 -7.03 15.06 -26.33
CA THR A 129 -7.53 15.02 -27.72
C THR A 129 -6.55 15.55 -28.78
N SER A 130 -5.47 16.21 -28.38
CA SER A 130 -4.52 16.95 -29.24
C SER A 130 -3.67 16.07 -30.16
N GLY A 131 -3.89 14.76 -30.14
CA GLY A 131 -3.15 13.81 -30.95
C GLY A 131 -1.71 13.57 -30.49
N ARG A 132 -1.17 14.28 -29.48
CA ARG A 132 0.13 13.94 -28.85
C ARG A 132 0.13 12.55 -28.22
N TRP A 133 -1.03 12.14 -27.70
CA TRP A 133 -1.29 10.80 -27.22
C TRP A 133 -2.06 9.95 -28.23
N SER A 134 -2.13 10.36 -29.51
CA SER A 134 -2.82 9.59 -30.56
C SER A 134 -2.32 8.16 -30.65
N TRP A 135 -1.02 7.93 -30.49
CA TRP A 135 -0.45 6.59 -30.42
C TRP A 135 -1.04 5.75 -29.28
N PHE A 136 -1.34 6.37 -28.14
CA PHE A 136 -1.94 5.73 -26.97
C PHE A 136 -3.45 5.52 -27.17
N VAL A 137 -4.14 6.49 -27.77
CA VAL A 137 -5.56 6.37 -28.14
C VAL A 137 -5.77 5.30 -29.23
N ASN A 138 -4.89 5.25 -30.23
CA ASN A 138 -4.89 4.25 -31.31
C ASN A 138 -4.51 2.85 -30.81
N LEU A 139 -3.63 2.74 -29.81
CA LEU A 139 -3.32 1.45 -29.15
C LEU A 139 -4.56 0.81 -28.52
N PHE A 140 -5.59 1.62 -28.24
CA PHE A 140 -6.88 1.23 -27.70
C PHE A 140 -8.02 1.60 -28.66
N GLU A 141 -7.80 1.53 -29.98
CA GLU A 141 -8.86 1.70 -30.98
C GLU A 141 -10.07 0.81 -30.63
N GLY A 142 -11.26 1.40 -30.54
CA GLY A 142 -12.49 0.73 -30.09
C GLY A 142 -12.80 0.88 -28.59
N VAL A 143 -11.90 1.47 -27.82
CA VAL A 143 -12.11 1.79 -26.41
C VAL A 143 -12.60 3.24 -26.28
N GLY A 144 -13.87 3.43 -25.91
CA GLY A 144 -14.50 4.76 -25.87
C GLY A 144 -13.83 5.78 -24.93
N VAL A 145 -14.07 7.07 -25.16
CA VAL A 145 -13.53 8.21 -24.38
C VAL A 145 -13.69 8.03 -22.87
N THR A 146 -14.79 7.39 -22.44
CA THR A 146 -15.07 7.07 -21.04
C THR A 146 -13.99 6.20 -20.39
N VAL A 147 -13.33 5.32 -21.13
CA VAL A 147 -12.25 4.47 -20.60
C VAL A 147 -10.96 5.26 -20.44
N LEU A 148 -10.61 6.15 -21.36
CA LEU A 148 -9.45 7.04 -21.21
C LEU A 148 -9.57 7.91 -19.96
N VAL A 149 -10.76 8.48 -19.73
CA VAL A 149 -11.07 9.24 -18.52
C VAL A 149 -10.92 8.38 -17.26
N THR A 150 -11.30 7.10 -17.35
CA THR A 150 -11.16 6.15 -16.25
C THR A 150 -9.70 5.81 -15.98
N ILE A 151 -8.87 5.62 -17.01
CA ILE A 151 -7.43 5.40 -16.90
C ILE A 151 -6.76 6.60 -16.22
N PHE A 152 -7.10 7.82 -16.65
CA PHE A 152 -6.60 9.03 -16.00
C PHE A 152 -7.00 9.08 -14.52
N GLY A 153 -8.26 8.76 -14.21
CA GLY A 153 -8.73 8.62 -12.85
C GLY A 153 -7.94 7.60 -12.02
N PHE A 154 -7.56 6.47 -12.61
CA PHE A 154 -6.71 5.46 -11.95
C PHE A 154 -5.30 5.98 -11.68
N VAL A 155 -4.70 6.75 -12.60
CA VAL A 155 -3.40 7.39 -12.38
C VAL A 155 -3.48 8.37 -11.20
N VAL A 156 -4.53 9.18 -11.14
CA VAL A 156 -4.73 10.11 -10.01
C VAL A 156 -4.95 9.34 -8.72
N LEU A 157 -5.77 8.28 -8.71
CA LEU A 157 -5.98 7.42 -7.55
C LEU A 157 -4.68 6.75 -7.10
N ALA A 158 -3.81 6.33 -8.02
CA ALA A 158 -2.51 5.76 -7.70
C ALA A 158 -1.64 6.77 -6.94
N ILE A 159 -1.54 8.00 -7.43
CA ILE A 159 -0.68 9.04 -6.83
C ILE A 159 -1.25 9.53 -5.50
N VAL A 160 -2.53 9.91 -5.48
CA VAL A 160 -3.21 10.44 -4.29
C VAL A 160 -3.34 9.34 -3.24
N GLY A 161 -3.77 8.15 -3.64
CA GLY A 161 -3.90 6.99 -2.77
C GLY A 161 -2.56 6.56 -2.17
N ALA A 162 -1.47 6.53 -2.95
CA ALA A 162 -0.13 6.23 -2.43
C ALA A 162 0.34 7.28 -1.41
N SER A 163 0.08 8.56 -1.69
CA SER A 163 0.44 9.67 -0.79
C SER A 163 -0.32 9.59 0.54
N ILE A 164 -1.64 9.42 0.48
CA ILE A 164 -2.48 9.25 1.67
C ILE A 164 -2.08 7.98 2.44
N GLY A 165 -1.89 6.87 1.73
CA GLY A 165 -1.46 5.60 2.31
C GLY A 165 -0.13 5.71 3.04
N TYR A 166 0.84 6.44 2.47
CA TYR A 166 2.12 6.72 3.11
C TYR A 166 1.94 7.46 4.44
N VAL A 167 1.14 8.53 4.45
CA VAL A 167 0.92 9.35 5.65
C VAL A 167 0.19 8.55 6.72
N LEU A 168 -0.90 7.86 6.36
CA LEU A 168 -1.67 7.02 7.28
C LEU A 168 -0.82 5.90 7.87
N ALA A 169 -0.03 5.21 7.05
CA ALA A 169 0.88 4.17 7.51
C ALA A 169 1.98 4.75 8.42
N SER A 170 2.51 5.93 8.12
CA SER A 170 3.51 6.61 8.94
C SER A 170 2.96 6.97 10.32
N ILE A 171 1.78 7.58 10.38
CA ILE A 171 1.09 7.95 11.62
C ILE A 171 0.72 6.70 12.40
N GLY A 172 0.08 5.73 11.75
CA GLY A 172 -0.33 4.47 12.36
C GLY A 172 0.86 3.73 12.98
N TRP A 173 1.98 3.65 12.26
CA TRP A 173 3.19 3.02 12.76
C TRP A 173 3.79 3.77 13.96
N ARG A 174 3.83 5.11 13.92
CA ARG A 174 4.30 5.93 15.04
C ARG A 174 3.47 5.69 16.30
N ILE A 175 2.14 5.62 16.17
CA ILE A 175 1.22 5.34 17.28
C ILE A 175 1.48 3.93 17.84
N ILE A 176 1.66 2.92 16.98
CA ILE A 176 1.94 1.54 17.41
C ILE A 176 3.24 1.48 18.20
N VAL A 177 4.32 2.10 17.70
CA VAL A 177 5.63 2.11 18.36
C VAL A 177 5.57 2.85 19.70
N ALA A 178 4.93 4.03 19.74
CA ALA A 178 4.76 4.81 20.97
C ALA A 178 4.00 4.02 22.04
N ARG A 179 2.89 3.36 21.64
CA ARG A 179 2.11 2.49 22.53
C ARG A 179 2.93 1.29 23.02
N LYS A 180 3.77 0.69 22.17
CA LYS A 180 4.65 -0.43 22.55
C LYS A 180 5.71 0.00 23.56
N ARG A 181 6.36 1.15 23.34
CA ARG A 181 7.35 1.71 24.27
C ARG A 181 6.73 2.01 25.64
N LYS A 182 5.56 2.68 25.66
CA LYS A 182 4.83 2.97 26.90
C LYS A 182 4.46 1.71 27.68
N ARG A 183 4.09 0.62 27.01
CA ARG A 183 3.79 -0.66 27.68
C ARG A 183 5.03 -1.34 28.25
N ARG A 184 6.17 -1.27 27.56
CA ARG A 184 7.42 -1.82 28.06
C ARG A 184 7.90 -1.09 29.31
N LEU A 185 7.84 0.24 29.30
CA LEU A 185 8.17 1.06 30.47
C LEU A 185 7.29 0.71 31.68
N ARG A 186 5.97 0.65 31.49
CA ARG A 186 5.04 0.22 32.55
C ARG A 186 5.28 -1.18 33.08
N ALA A 187 5.73 -2.10 32.22
CA ALA A 187 6.06 -3.45 32.66
C ALA A 187 7.40 -3.50 33.44
N MET A 188 8.33 -2.59 33.16
CA MET A 188 9.57 -2.44 33.92
C MET A 188 9.33 -1.77 35.27
N GLU A 189 8.48 -0.72 35.32
CA GLU A 189 8.06 -0.04 36.55
C GLU A 189 7.43 -1.04 37.54
N ARG A 190 6.46 -1.85 37.10
CA ARG A 190 5.83 -2.89 37.94
C ARG A 190 6.82 -3.90 38.51
N ARG A 191 7.79 -4.34 37.70
CA ARG A 191 8.83 -5.28 38.13
C ARG A 191 9.77 -4.66 39.17
N LEU A 192 9.96 -3.34 39.13
CA LEU A 192 10.76 -2.63 40.11
C LEU A 192 9.98 -2.47 41.43
N GLU A 193 8.70 -2.10 41.36
CA GLU A 193 7.80 -2.04 42.52
C GLU A 193 7.70 -3.39 43.25
N GLU A 194 7.54 -4.49 42.50
CA GLU A 194 7.51 -5.85 43.06
C GLU A 194 8.83 -6.25 43.76
N ARG A 195 9.99 -5.74 43.30
CA ARG A 195 11.29 -6.02 43.94
C ARG A 195 11.44 -5.21 45.22
N LEU A 196 11.15 -3.90 45.17
CA LEU A 196 11.23 -3.02 46.32
C LEU A 196 10.29 -3.45 47.46
N SER A 197 9.09 -3.96 47.12
CA SER A 197 8.16 -4.50 48.11
C SER A 197 8.69 -5.76 48.82
N LYS A 198 9.44 -6.61 48.12
CA LYS A 198 10.02 -7.84 48.72
C LYS A 198 11.22 -7.54 49.60
N ASP A 199 12.05 -6.58 49.20
CA ASP A 199 13.25 -6.21 49.97
C ASP A 199 12.89 -5.43 51.25
N GLY A 200 11.71 -4.80 51.31
CA GLY A 200 11.23 -4.09 52.51
C GLY A 200 10.49 -4.96 53.53
N GLU A 201 10.16 -6.21 53.20
CA GLU A 201 9.52 -7.19 54.11
C GLU A 201 10.53 -8.17 54.74
N ALA A 202 11.80 -8.13 54.33
CA ALA A 202 12.90 -8.94 54.84
C ALA A 202 13.76 -8.15 55.85
#